data_AF-A0AA85JCD9-F1
#
_entry.id   AF-A0AA85JCD9-F1
#
_cell.length_a   1.000
_cell.length_b   1.000
_cell.length_c   1.000
_cell.angle_alpha   90.00
_cell.angle_beta   90.00
_cell.angle_gamma   90.00
#
_symmetry.space_group_name_H-M   'P 1'
#
loop_
_entity.id
_entity.type
_entity.pdbx_description
1 polymer ?
#
loop_
_entity_poly.entity_id
_entity_poly.type
_entity_poly.pdbx_seq_one_letter_code
_entity_poly.pdbx_strand_id
1 'polypeptide(L)'
;MSVNSLPNCESSNHSYSKREIRVLCILIATLIPFYTAVEISTFICDQYTFYSFLTERGLPYGYELPIDTNKSVNEEIKLKRQEAQSQTSIVQSSNNFAAVAPGLVSTLLVGYLSDRFGRKVALGIIIAGEAAQLVAVAVVVFCRLTPWALVISNVIEGFIGGGLLSAIAQFSVCIADLTNLLKSSSCCMIAGPLIYNYGFETTMAVCIIVYIPVVLLICILPETNSKLQPSYLCITDTSNTSMKTEKRKETETSSCCDKFQWKIKQILRAVMSSHPVLIIILMIQLLVSISAMVDSPFSTVYLMSEPFWWNPRRLGLTNGIVDTCSSVLSIAAVNILVRYQKSAMAKQSKPVNTNDDSHGIDRQNDRVNLRFRRTLFGLLIAALILMLTNRILMTVAFLPSSSTANMIVYIALIAKLAKNINFPLLRTLVTNWSSTQRQGLILSFASFISRIGLLISVSALPLVYSATLSYFPGAVFLICASLLLVALCASISLFFVAKHQRLNSNAVNRDVNFVNNKI
;
A
#
# COMPACT_ATOMS: atom_id res chain seq x y z
N MET A 1 -4.25 -20.91 -50.01
CA MET A 1 -2.81 -21.16 -49.83
C MET A 1 -2.19 -19.86 -49.33
N SER A 2 -1.67 -19.68 -48.12
CA SER A 2 -1.27 -20.54 -47.01
C SER A 2 -1.81 -19.94 -45.70
N VAL A 3 -2.42 -20.80 -44.88
CA VAL A 3 -2.96 -20.44 -43.57
C VAL A 3 -1.79 -20.37 -42.59
N ASN A 4 -1.43 -19.18 -42.13
CA ASN A 4 -0.55 -19.02 -40.98
C ASN A 4 -1.33 -19.41 -39.74
N SER A 5 -1.03 -20.59 -39.23
CA SER A 5 -1.50 -21.13 -37.96
C SER A 5 -1.18 -20.16 -36.82
N LEU A 6 -2.22 -19.77 -36.07
CA LEU A 6 -2.04 -19.15 -34.75
C LEU A 6 -1.22 -20.11 -33.87
N PRO A 7 -0.28 -19.60 -33.06
CA PRO A 7 0.37 -20.43 -32.07
C PRO A 7 -0.68 -20.91 -31.06
N ASN A 8 -0.87 -22.22 -31.00
CA ASN A 8 -1.57 -22.89 -29.90
C ASN A 8 -1.00 -22.37 -28.58
N CYS A 9 -1.82 -21.66 -27.81
CA CYS A 9 -1.57 -21.43 -26.40
C CYS A 9 -1.86 -22.75 -25.68
N GLU A 10 -0.98 -23.74 -25.87
CA GLU A 10 -0.83 -24.82 -24.91
C GLU A 10 -0.52 -24.16 -23.57
N SER A 11 -1.31 -24.51 -22.56
CA SER A 11 -1.00 -24.25 -21.17
C SER A 11 0.32 -24.94 -20.86
N SER A 12 1.42 -24.21 -21.08
CA SER A 12 2.72 -24.57 -20.58
C SER A 12 2.61 -24.57 -19.06
N ASN A 13 2.41 -25.76 -18.50
CA ASN A 13 2.77 -26.02 -17.12
C ASN A 13 4.27 -25.73 -17.03
N HIS A 14 4.64 -24.49 -16.70
CA HIS A 14 6.01 -24.14 -16.37
C HIS A 14 6.42 -24.99 -15.17
N SER A 15 7.06 -26.12 -15.45
CA SER A 15 7.74 -26.93 -14.44
C SER A 15 8.94 -26.10 -13.98
N TYR A 16 8.77 -25.40 -12.86
CA TYR A 16 9.83 -24.61 -12.26
C TYR A 16 11.06 -25.47 -12.02
N SER A 17 12.23 -24.98 -12.42
CA SER A 17 13.50 -25.64 -12.14
C SER A 17 13.71 -25.77 -10.63
N LYS A 18 14.36 -26.85 -10.18
CA LYS A 18 14.75 -27.04 -8.76
C LYS A 18 15.49 -25.82 -8.19
N ARG A 19 16.25 -25.09 -9.03
CA ARG A 19 16.94 -23.85 -8.65
C ARG A 19 15.98 -22.70 -8.41
N GLU A 20 14.96 -22.53 -9.24
CA GLU A 20 13.96 -21.47 -9.12
C GLU A 20 13.06 -21.68 -7.90
N ILE A 21 12.65 -22.93 -7.65
CA ILE A 21 11.90 -23.30 -6.44
C ILE A 21 12.73 -22.99 -5.19
N ARG A 22 14.03 -23.32 -5.19
CA ARG A 22 14.92 -23.02 -4.07
C ARG A 22 15.04 -21.52 -3.81
N VAL A 23 15.23 -20.71 -4.86
CA VAL A 23 15.30 -19.24 -4.74
C VAL A 23 13.99 -18.66 -4.23
N LEU A 24 12.85 -19.16 -4.73
CA LEU A 24 11.54 -18.75 -4.27
C LEU A 24 11.36 -19.07 -2.78
N CYS A 25 11.68 -20.29 -2.33
CA CYS A 25 11.60 -20.66 -0.92
C CYS A 25 12.47 -19.76 -0.03
N ILE A 26 13.71 -19.46 -0.43
CA ILE A 26 14.60 -18.58 0.35
C ILE A 26 14.02 -17.16 0.41
N LEU A 27 13.50 -16.65 -0.71
CA LEU A 27 12.90 -15.32 -0.75
C LEU A 27 11.67 -15.24 0.15
N ILE A 28 10.81 -16.26 0.15
CA ILE A 28 9.66 -16.35 1.06
C ILE A 28 10.12 -16.42 2.52
N ALA A 29 11.10 -17.26 2.83
CA ALA A 29 11.67 -17.41 4.16
C ALA A 29 12.36 -16.13 4.68
N THR A 30 12.81 -15.26 3.78
CA THR A 30 13.35 -13.93 4.13
C THR A 30 12.24 -12.91 4.31
N LEU A 31 11.22 -12.97 3.44
CA LEU A 31 10.16 -11.97 3.33
C LEU A 31 9.22 -11.96 4.54
N ILE A 32 8.82 -13.14 5.01
CA ILE A 32 7.92 -13.29 6.16
C ILE A 32 8.53 -12.64 7.42
N PRO A 33 9.71 -13.06 7.91
CA PRO A 33 10.30 -12.47 9.11
C PRO A 33 10.66 -10.99 8.93
N PHE A 34 11.04 -10.55 7.72
CA PHE A 34 11.28 -9.14 7.44
C PHE A 34 10.02 -8.30 7.72
N TYR A 35 8.89 -8.63 7.08
CA TYR A 35 7.63 -7.90 7.33
C TYR A 35 7.16 -8.03 8.77
N THR A 36 7.33 -9.20 9.39
CA THR A 36 6.98 -9.40 10.79
C THR A 36 7.75 -8.47 11.71
N ALA A 37 9.05 -8.33 11.52
CA ALA A 37 9.87 -7.43 12.33
C ALA A 37 9.49 -5.96 12.10
N VAL A 38 9.31 -5.51 10.85
CA VAL A 38 8.95 -4.12 10.54
C VAL A 38 7.62 -3.72 11.18
N GLU A 39 6.59 -4.57 11.07
CA GLU A 39 5.28 -4.31 11.66
C GLU A 39 5.32 -4.32 13.21
N ILE A 40 6.05 -5.27 13.81
CA ILE A 40 6.25 -5.29 15.27
C ILE A 40 6.98 -4.02 15.74
N SER A 41 8.05 -3.63 15.05
CA SER A 41 8.83 -2.41 15.34
C SER A 41 7.95 -1.15 15.25
N THR A 42 7.17 -1.03 14.17
CA THR A 42 6.23 0.08 13.98
C THR A 42 5.19 0.13 15.11
N PHE A 43 4.63 -1.03 15.49
CA PHE A 43 3.69 -1.12 16.60
C PHE A 43 4.33 -0.76 17.95
N ILE A 44 5.58 -1.17 18.19
CA ILE A 44 6.35 -0.76 19.38
C ILE A 44 6.52 0.76 19.41
N CYS A 45 6.92 1.39 18.31
CA CYS A 45 7.09 2.84 18.22
C CYS A 45 5.80 3.60 18.54
N ASP A 46 4.67 3.19 17.95
CA ASP A 46 3.35 3.77 18.21
C ASP A 46 2.99 3.66 19.70
N GLN A 47 3.11 2.46 20.27
CA GLN A 47 2.71 2.18 21.64
C GLN A 47 3.67 2.81 22.69
N TYR A 48 4.97 2.80 22.42
CA TYR A 48 6.00 3.38 23.30
C TYR A 48 5.87 4.90 23.39
N THR A 49 5.54 5.56 22.28
CA THR A 49 5.30 7.02 22.26
C THR A 49 4.18 7.39 23.21
N PHE A 50 3.04 6.68 23.13
CA PHE A 50 1.90 6.93 24.02
C PHE A 50 2.21 6.59 25.48
N TYR A 51 2.87 5.45 25.72
CA TYR A 51 3.32 5.03 27.04
C TYR A 51 4.21 6.08 27.73
N SER A 52 5.18 6.63 27.00
CA SER A 52 6.13 7.58 27.54
C SER A 52 5.45 8.89 27.96
N PHE A 53 4.59 9.46 27.10
CA PHE A 53 3.88 10.70 27.42
C PHE A 53 2.86 10.56 28.54
N LEU A 54 2.25 9.38 28.71
CA LEU A 54 1.40 9.08 29.86
C LEU A 54 2.21 8.99 31.16
N THR A 55 3.34 8.28 31.11
CA THR A 55 4.21 8.08 32.28
C THR A 55 4.84 9.39 32.74
N GLU A 56 5.26 10.26 31.81
CA GLU A 56 5.73 11.62 32.12
C GLU A 56 4.70 12.46 32.89
N ARG A 57 3.40 12.18 32.70
CA ARG A 57 2.29 12.86 33.39
C ARG A 57 1.80 12.10 34.62
N GLY A 58 2.45 11.01 35.01
CA GLY A 58 2.10 10.18 36.16
C GLY A 58 0.84 9.33 35.96
N LEU A 59 0.42 9.08 34.71
CA LEU A 59 -0.76 8.29 34.38
C LEU A 59 -0.39 6.84 34.04
N PRO A 60 -1.20 5.84 34.46
CA PRO A 60 -0.95 4.45 34.12
C PRO A 60 -1.23 4.17 32.63
N TYR A 61 -0.48 3.23 32.08
CA TYR A 61 -0.64 2.75 30.71
C TYR A 61 -1.37 1.41 30.69
N GLY A 62 -2.40 1.28 29.83
CA GLY A 62 -3.11 0.02 29.60
C GLY A 62 -4.16 -0.36 30.63
N TYR A 63 -4.44 0.50 31.62
CA TYR A 63 -5.44 0.29 32.67
C TYR A 63 -6.41 1.47 32.75
N GLU A 64 -7.68 1.17 33.00
CA GLU A 64 -8.67 2.17 33.39
C GLU A 64 -8.37 2.66 34.80
N LEU A 65 -8.41 3.98 34.99
CA LEU A 65 -8.38 4.58 36.32
C LEU A 65 -9.80 4.55 36.90
N PRO A 66 -9.97 4.19 38.19
CA PRO A 66 -11.27 4.30 38.84
C PRO A 66 -11.72 5.77 38.84
N ILE A 67 -13.03 5.99 38.66
CA ILE A 67 -13.63 7.31 38.70
C ILE A 67 -13.53 7.84 40.12
N ASP A 68 -12.86 8.99 40.31
CA ASP A 68 -12.79 9.64 41.61
C ASP A 68 -14.16 10.28 41.93
N THR A 69 -14.57 10.25 43.19
CA THR A 69 -15.72 11.02 43.68
C THR A 69 -15.59 12.52 43.43
N ASN A 70 -14.36 13.04 43.37
CA ASN A 70 -14.08 14.44 43.10
C ASN A 70 -14.04 14.75 41.59
N LYS A 71 -15.01 15.53 41.12
CA LYS A 71 -15.12 15.94 39.71
C LYS A 71 -13.91 16.73 39.21
N SER A 72 -13.28 17.57 40.05
CA SER A 72 -12.13 18.36 39.60
C SER A 72 -10.90 17.50 39.28
N VAL A 73 -10.69 16.43 40.07
CA VAL A 73 -9.62 15.46 39.85
C VAL A 73 -9.84 14.69 38.55
N ASN A 74 -11.07 14.28 38.26
CA ASN A 74 -11.40 13.60 37.01
C ASN A 74 -11.16 14.49 35.79
N GLU A 75 -11.52 15.77 35.86
CA GLU A 75 -11.25 16.72 34.77
C GLU A 75 -9.74 16.97 34.58
N GLU A 76 -8.97 17.06 35.67
CA GLU A 76 -7.51 17.19 35.59
C GLU A 76 -6.86 15.96 34.93
N ILE A 77 -7.26 14.74 35.33
CA ILE A 77 -6.78 13.49 34.73
C ILE A 77 -7.14 13.43 33.25
N LYS A 78 -8.38 13.83 32.90
CA LYS A 78 -8.85 13.88 31.51
C LYS A 78 -8.03 14.84 30.68
N LEU A 79 -7.75 16.04 31.19
CA LEU A 79 -6.92 17.04 30.52
C LEU A 79 -5.48 16.54 30.30
N LYS A 80 -4.85 15.95 31.33
CA LYS A 80 -3.50 15.38 31.22
C LYS A 80 -3.44 14.27 30.17
N ARG A 81 -4.48 13.43 30.08
CA ARG A 81 -4.57 12.38 29.07
C ARG A 81 -4.75 12.96 27.67
N GLN A 82 -5.64 13.92 27.48
CA GLN A 82 -5.82 14.60 26.18
C GLN A 82 -4.52 15.24 25.71
N GLU A 83 -3.77 15.86 26.62
CA GLU A 83 -2.46 16.43 26.29
C GLU A 83 -1.45 15.34 25.89
N ALA A 84 -1.40 14.21 26.60
CA ALA A 84 -0.55 13.07 26.20
C ALA A 84 -0.90 12.53 24.80
N GLN A 85 -2.19 12.44 24.49
CA GLN A 85 -2.68 11.98 23.19
C GLN A 85 -2.32 12.95 22.07
N SER A 86 -2.50 14.26 22.32
CA SER A 86 -2.12 15.32 21.40
C SER A 86 -0.63 15.21 21.05
N GLN A 87 0.24 15.18 22.07
CA GLN A 87 1.69 15.05 21.86
C GLN A 87 2.07 13.75 21.15
N THR A 88 1.42 12.64 21.50
CA THR A 88 1.64 11.35 20.83
C THR A 88 1.34 11.44 19.33
N SER A 89 0.22 12.03 18.97
CA SER A 89 -0.18 12.17 17.56
C SER A 89 0.73 13.13 16.77
N ILE A 90 1.27 14.17 17.41
CA ILE A 90 2.28 15.06 16.80
C ILE A 90 3.60 14.31 16.55
N VAL A 91 4.07 13.53 17.53
CA VAL A 91 5.29 12.72 17.37
C VAL A 91 5.08 11.62 16.32
N GLN A 92 3.92 10.96 16.29
CA GLN A 92 3.58 9.99 15.25
C GLN A 92 3.56 10.62 13.85
N SER A 93 2.98 11.81 13.70
CA SER A 93 3.05 12.57 12.44
C SER A 93 4.50 12.82 12.03
N SER A 94 5.33 13.29 12.96
CA SER A 94 6.74 13.60 12.73
C SER A 94 7.55 12.35 12.35
N ASN A 95 7.34 11.24 13.06
CA ASN A 95 7.94 9.93 12.79
C ASN A 95 7.61 9.44 11.37
N ASN A 96 6.32 9.45 11.02
CA ASN A 96 5.88 8.95 9.73
C ASN A 96 6.34 9.86 8.58
N PHE A 97 6.34 11.19 8.79
CA PHE A 97 6.88 12.13 7.81
C PHE A 97 8.39 11.90 7.61
N ALA A 98 9.13 11.74 8.71
CA ALA A 98 10.57 11.48 8.71
C ALA A 98 10.95 10.16 8.03
N ALA A 99 10.12 9.13 8.10
CA ALA A 99 10.33 7.88 7.36
C ALA A 99 9.91 8.00 5.88
N VAL A 100 8.67 8.45 5.63
CA VAL A 100 8.06 8.36 4.29
C VAL A 100 8.64 9.38 3.32
N ALA A 101 8.85 10.64 3.72
CA ALA A 101 9.31 11.68 2.81
C ALA A 101 10.70 11.38 2.19
N PRO A 102 11.77 11.14 2.99
CA PRO A 102 13.04 10.68 2.44
C PRO A 102 12.94 9.28 1.83
N GLY A 103 12.08 8.40 2.36
CA GLY A 103 11.84 7.07 1.82
C GLY A 103 11.36 7.07 0.36
N LEU A 104 10.56 8.06 -0.05
CA LEU A 104 10.15 8.23 -1.45
C LEU A 104 11.35 8.49 -2.38
N VAL A 105 12.31 9.30 -1.94
CA VAL A 105 13.52 9.60 -2.69
C VAL A 105 14.43 8.38 -2.73
N SER A 106 14.65 7.75 -1.57
CA SER A 106 15.48 6.55 -1.43
C SER A 106 14.94 5.38 -2.27
N THR A 107 13.61 5.18 -2.31
CA THR A 107 12.98 4.13 -3.13
C THR A 107 13.30 4.28 -4.63
N LEU A 108 13.37 5.51 -5.15
CA LEU A 108 13.76 5.77 -6.53
C LEU A 108 15.23 5.42 -6.79
N LEU A 109 16.11 5.76 -5.85
CA LEU A 109 17.54 5.43 -5.91
C LEU A 109 17.76 3.92 -5.84
N VAL A 110 17.11 3.23 -4.89
CA VAL A 110 17.18 1.78 -4.73
C VAL A 110 16.63 1.07 -5.96
N GLY A 111 15.56 1.59 -6.59
CA GLY A 111 15.05 1.09 -7.87
C GLY A 111 16.10 1.14 -8.99
N TYR A 112 16.76 2.29 -9.16
CA TYR A 112 17.84 2.45 -10.14
C TYR A 112 19.04 1.52 -9.85
N LEU A 113 19.41 1.37 -8.58
CA LEU A 113 20.50 0.48 -8.16
C LEU A 113 20.14 -1.00 -8.41
N SER A 114 18.89 -1.38 -8.18
CA SER A 114 18.35 -2.73 -8.46
C SER A 114 18.51 -3.09 -9.94
N ASP A 115 18.20 -2.15 -10.83
CA ASP A 115 18.31 -2.35 -12.28
C ASP A 115 19.78 -2.46 -12.74
N ARG A 116 20.72 -1.74 -12.11
CA ARG A 116 22.13 -1.69 -12.53
C ARG A 116 23.01 -2.77 -11.90
N PHE A 117 22.91 -2.94 -10.59
CA PHE A 117 23.80 -3.81 -9.82
C PHE A 117 23.19 -5.17 -9.47
N GLY A 118 21.89 -5.35 -9.73
CA GLY A 118 21.18 -6.57 -9.40
C GLY A 118 20.36 -6.45 -8.13
N ARG A 119 19.38 -7.34 -7.99
CA ARG A 119 18.37 -7.28 -6.93
C ARG A 119 18.91 -7.63 -5.55
N LYS A 120 19.96 -8.45 -5.47
CA LYS A 120 20.57 -8.81 -4.18
C LYS A 120 21.15 -7.58 -3.48
N VAL A 121 21.84 -6.71 -4.24
CA VAL A 121 22.40 -5.46 -3.72
C VAL A 121 21.28 -4.52 -3.26
N ALA A 122 20.22 -4.36 -4.05
CA ALA A 122 19.08 -3.51 -3.68
C ALA A 122 18.36 -4.02 -2.41
N LEU A 123 18.09 -5.33 -2.33
CA LEU A 123 17.50 -5.94 -1.13
C LEU A 123 18.44 -5.85 0.08
N GLY A 124 19.75 -5.99 -0.12
CA GLY A 124 20.75 -5.83 0.93
C GLY A 124 20.76 -4.41 1.52
N ILE A 125 20.64 -3.38 0.69
CA ILE A 125 20.55 -1.97 1.17
C ILE A 125 19.25 -1.76 1.97
N ILE A 126 18.13 -2.33 1.51
CA ILE A 126 16.84 -2.25 2.23
C ILE A 126 16.95 -2.91 3.61
N ILE A 127 17.47 -4.14 3.65
CA ILE A 127 17.62 -4.91 4.90
C ILE A 127 18.61 -4.20 5.85
N ALA A 128 19.72 -3.66 5.34
CA ALA A 128 20.68 -2.93 6.16
C ALA A 128 20.08 -1.64 6.76
N GLY A 129 19.25 -0.93 5.99
CA GLY A 129 18.55 0.27 6.47
C GLY A 129 17.57 -0.04 7.58
N GLU A 130 16.75 -1.06 7.39
CA GLU A 130 15.80 -1.53 8.39
C GLU A 130 16.52 -2.05 9.65
N ALA A 131 17.64 -2.76 9.49
CA ALA A 131 18.46 -3.19 10.63
C ALA A 131 18.99 -1.99 11.45
N ALA A 132 19.45 -0.94 10.76
CA ALA A 132 19.95 0.28 11.41
C ALA A 132 18.83 0.99 12.20
N GLN A 133 17.63 1.08 11.63
CA GLN A 133 16.47 1.59 12.35
C GLN A 133 16.12 0.72 13.55
N LEU A 134 16.07 -0.61 13.40
CA LEU A 134 15.73 -1.54 14.47
C LEU A 134 16.69 -1.40 15.65
N VAL A 135 17.99 -1.24 15.38
CA VAL A 135 19.01 -0.97 16.41
C VAL A 135 18.76 0.38 17.08
N ALA A 136 18.46 1.43 16.31
CA ALA A 136 18.18 2.76 16.86
C ALA A 136 16.91 2.75 17.75
N VAL A 137 15.83 2.08 17.33
CA VAL A 137 14.62 1.89 18.14
C VAL A 137 14.94 1.07 19.40
N ALA A 138 15.74 0.02 19.29
CA ALA A 138 16.18 -0.77 20.44
C ALA A 138 16.89 0.09 21.49
N VAL A 139 17.81 0.97 21.05
CA VAL A 139 18.49 1.91 21.96
C VAL A 139 17.48 2.83 22.65
N VAL A 140 16.50 3.35 21.93
CA VAL A 140 15.45 4.21 22.52
C VAL A 140 14.65 3.45 23.58
N VAL A 141 14.22 2.23 23.28
CA VAL A 141 13.39 1.43 24.20
C VAL A 141 14.19 0.95 25.42
N PHE A 142 15.39 0.38 25.23
CA PHE A 142 16.20 -0.15 26.34
C PHE A 142 16.76 0.94 27.25
N CYS A 143 17.18 2.08 26.68
CA CYS A 143 17.67 3.21 27.46
C CYS A 143 16.55 4.14 27.96
N ARG A 144 15.28 3.81 27.67
CA ARG A 144 14.08 4.60 28.03
C ARG A 144 14.21 6.08 27.63
N LEU A 145 14.66 6.32 26.39
CA LEU A 145 14.85 7.67 25.86
C LEU A 145 13.51 8.34 25.54
N THR A 146 13.55 9.66 25.38
CA THR A 146 12.40 10.48 24.97
C THR A 146 11.80 10.00 23.64
N PRO A 147 10.47 10.03 23.45
CA PRO A 147 9.82 9.64 22.20
C PRO A 147 10.32 10.39 20.97
N TRP A 148 10.82 11.63 21.13
CA TRP A 148 11.40 12.41 20.04
C TRP A 148 12.65 11.75 19.43
N ALA A 149 13.37 10.91 20.19
CA ALA A 149 14.50 10.15 19.67
C ALA A 149 14.08 9.14 18.58
N LEU A 150 12.81 8.68 18.58
CA LEU A 150 12.28 7.81 17.53
C LEU A 150 12.20 8.50 16.16
N VAL A 151 12.13 9.84 16.13
CA VAL A 151 12.15 10.57 14.86
C VAL A 151 13.49 10.32 14.15
N ILE A 152 14.59 10.30 14.92
CA ILE A 152 15.93 10.06 14.38
C ILE A 152 16.04 8.65 13.79
N SER A 153 15.51 7.62 14.45
CA SER A 153 15.52 6.26 13.90
C SER A 153 14.74 6.17 12.58
N ASN A 154 13.61 6.88 12.48
CA ASN A 154 12.79 6.90 11.27
C ASN A 154 13.44 7.70 10.12
N VAL A 155 14.21 8.75 10.42
CA VAL A 155 15.05 9.43 9.42
C VAL A 155 16.08 8.46 8.84
N ILE A 156 16.73 7.64 9.69
CA ILE A 156 17.73 6.66 9.24
C ILE A 156 17.10 5.65 8.27
N GLU A 157 15.93 5.09 8.59
CA GLU A 157 15.16 4.20 7.70
C GLU A 157 14.83 4.86 6.36
N GLY A 158 14.35 6.11 6.42
CA GLY A 158 13.93 6.83 5.24
C GLY A 158 15.08 7.09 4.26
N PHE A 159 16.27 7.41 4.76
CA PHE A 159 17.46 7.60 3.92
C PHE A 159 18.09 6.28 3.48
N ILE A 160 18.26 5.34 4.40
CA ILE A 160 18.93 4.06 4.16
C ILE A 160 17.86 3.02 3.79
N GLY A 161 17.76 2.68 2.50
CA GLY A 161 16.87 1.61 2.05
C GLY A 161 15.43 2.04 1.75
N GLY A 162 14.96 3.17 2.28
CA GLY A 162 13.64 3.74 1.97
C GLY A 162 12.47 2.99 2.61
N GLY A 163 12.78 2.20 3.65
CA GLY A 163 11.82 1.58 4.54
C GLY A 163 10.87 0.56 3.94
N LEU A 164 9.76 0.34 4.65
CA LEU A 164 8.68 -0.58 4.27
C LEU A 164 8.17 -0.34 2.84
N LEU A 165 8.14 0.90 2.37
CA LEU A 165 7.63 1.26 1.03
C LEU A 165 8.52 0.73 -0.09
N SER A 166 9.84 0.84 0.09
CA SER A 166 10.85 0.33 -0.83
C SER A 166 10.90 -1.19 -0.82
N ALA A 167 10.79 -1.80 0.38
CA ALA A 167 10.66 -3.24 0.54
C ALA A 167 9.45 -3.78 -0.23
N ILE A 168 8.25 -3.21 -0.05
CA ILE A 168 7.05 -3.59 -0.80
C ILE A 168 7.27 -3.51 -2.30
N ALA A 169 7.94 -2.46 -2.80
CA ALA A 169 8.21 -2.31 -4.21
C ALA A 169 9.11 -3.44 -4.73
N GLN A 170 10.27 -3.66 -4.11
CA GLN A 170 11.23 -4.68 -4.56
C GLN A 170 10.67 -6.10 -4.42
N PHE A 171 9.98 -6.41 -3.31
CA PHE A 171 9.38 -7.72 -3.11
C PHE A 171 8.17 -7.96 -4.03
N SER A 172 7.36 -6.95 -4.35
CA SER A 172 6.27 -7.10 -5.32
C SER A 172 6.77 -7.40 -6.74
N VAL A 173 7.96 -6.91 -7.10
CA VAL A 173 8.63 -7.24 -8.37
C VAL A 173 9.20 -8.67 -8.36
N CYS A 174 9.43 -9.25 -7.19
CA CYS A 174 9.94 -10.60 -7.05
C CYS A 174 8.82 -11.64 -6.86
N ILE A 175 7.78 -11.33 -6.08
CA ILE A 175 6.62 -12.20 -5.79
C ILE A 175 5.35 -11.34 -5.63
N ALA A 176 4.76 -10.93 -6.76
CA ALA A 176 3.58 -10.06 -6.77
C ALA A 176 2.37 -10.65 -6.02
N ASP A 177 2.13 -11.96 -6.15
CA ASP A 177 0.96 -12.63 -5.57
C ASP A 177 1.07 -12.83 -4.06
N LEU A 178 2.27 -13.09 -3.55
CA LEU A 178 2.50 -13.32 -2.11
C LEU A 178 2.54 -12.02 -1.30
N THR A 179 2.94 -10.91 -1.92
CA THR A 179 3.02 -9.60 -1.25
C THR A 179 1.66 -9.18 -0.69
N ASN A 180 0.54 -9.55 -1.34
CA ASN A 180 -0.80 -9.25 -0.84
C ASN A 180 -1.19 -10.09 0.40
N LEU A 181 -0.62 -11.29 0.56
CA LEU A 181 -0.84 -12.15 1.74
C LEU A 181 -0.02 -11.64 2.94
N LEU A 182 1.20 -11.17 2.68
CA LEU A 182 2.15 -10.74 3.73
C LEU A 182 1.96 -9.29 4.16
N LYS A 183 1.23 -8.48 3.39
CA LYS A 183 0.75 -7.16 3.81
C LYS A 183 -0.33 -7.24 4.91
N SER A 184 -0.73 -8.44 5.33
CA SER A 184 -1.57 -8.64 6.52
C SER A 184 -0.77 -8.47 7.79
N SER A 185 -1.19 -7.53 8.64
CA SER A 185 -0.68 -7.24 9.98
C SER A 185 -0.90 -8.38 11.00
N SER A 186 -0.84 -9.66 10.61
CA SER A 186 -0.93 -10.81 11.51
C SER A 186 0.11 -10.73 12.64
N CYS A 187 1.20 -9.99 12.41
CA CYS A 187 2.31 -9.77 13.33
C CYS A 187 1.92 -8.86 14.52
N CYS A 188 1.01 -7.91 14.32
CA CYS A 188 0.47 -7.06 15.40
C CYS A 188 -0.36 -7.86 16.41
N MET A 189 -0.90 -9.03 16.01
CA MET A 189 -1.59 -9.95 16.92
C MET A 189 -0.69 -10.45 18.05
N ILE A 190 0.63 -10.52 17.79
CA ILE A 190 1.63 -11.02 18.72
C ILE A 190 2.21 -9.87 19.55
N ALA A 191 2.49 -8.73 18.90
CA ALA A 191 3.11 -7.57 19.56
C ALA A 191 2.27 -7.02 20.73
N GLY A 192 0.95 -6.86 20.55
CA GLY A 192 0.05 -6.33 21.59
C GLY A 192 0.07 -7.15 22.90
N PRO A 193 -0.20 -8.46 22.86
CA PRO A 193 -0.09 -9.33 24.03
C PRO A 193 1.31 -9.38 24.65
N LEU A 194 2.38 -9.33 23.83
CA LEU A 194 3.75 -9.31 24.35
C LEU A 194 4.04 -8.03 25.15
N ILE A 195 3.65 -6.87 24.62
CA ILE A 195 3.81 -5.58 25.31
C ILE A 195 3.01 -5.57 26.62
N TYR A 196 1.77 -6.07 26.59
CA TYR A 196 0.91 -6.05 27.77
C TYR A 196 1.41 -6.96 28.91
N ASN A 197 1.93 -8.16 28.59
CA ASN A 197 2.35 -9.13 29.61
C ASN A 197 3.83 -9.02 30.00
N TYR A 198 4.72 -8.69 29.06
CA TYR A 198 6.18 -8.77 29.23
C TYR A 198 6.89 -7.43 29.02
N GLY A 199 6.16 -6.36 28.68
CA GLY A 199 6.70 -5.02 28.48
C GLY A 199 7.38 -4.80 27.12
N PHE A 200 7.83 -3.55 26.91
CA PHE A 200 8.46 -3.11 25.65
C PHE A 200 9.83 -3.73 25.40
N GLU A 201 10.66 -3.84 26.44
CA GLU A 201 12.04 -4.36 26.36
C GLU A 201 12.06 -5.81 25.83
N THR A 202 11.24 -6.70 26.40
CA THR A 202 11.11 -8.10 25.96
C THR A 202 10.57 -8.19 24.54
N THR A 203 9.56 -7.39 24.20
CA THR A 203 8.97 -7.39 22.85
C THR A 203 10.00 -6.95 21.80
N MET A 204 10.83 -5.97 22.13
CA MET A 204 11.91 -5.50 21.26
C MET A 204 12.97 -6.58 21.05
N ALA A 205 13.36 -7.31 22.10
CA ALA A 205 14.29 -8.43 21.99
C ALA A 205 13.74 -9.54 21.05
N VAL A 206 12.45 -9.88 21.17
CA VAL A 206 11.79 -10.83 20.26
C VAL A 206 11.81 -10.31 18.82
N CYS A 207 11.56 -9.02 18.60
CA CYS A 207 11.61 -8.41 17.27
C CYS A 207 13.00 -8.55 16.63
N ILE A 208 14.07 -8.29 17.39
CA ILE A 208 15.45 -8.47 16.93
C ILE A 208 15.74 -9.93 16.58
N ILE A 209 15.31 -10.88 17.42
CA ILE A 209 15.50 -12.32 17.17
C ILE A 209 14.81 -12.75 15.87
N VAL A 210 13.58 -12.27 15.63
CA VAL A 210 12.84 -12.53 14.38
C VAL A 210 13.57 -11.95 13.16
N TYR A 211 14.34 -10.87 13.32
CA TYR A 211 15.07 -10.24 12.24
C TYR A 211 16.40 -10.92 11.88
N ILE A 212 17.05 -11.62 12.82
CA ILE A 212 18.35 -12.28 12.58
C ILE A 212 18.34 -13.21 11.35
N PRO A 213 17.35 -14.10 11.15
CA PRO A 213 17.27 -14.94 9.96
C PRO A 213 17.24 -14.16 8.64
N VAL A 214 16.66 -12.95 8.61
CA VAL A 214 16.61 -12.10 7.41
C VAL A 214 18.02 -11.72 6.96
N VAL A 215 18.85 -11.29 7.90
CA VAL A 215 20.24 -10.88 7.67
C VAL A 215 21.13 -12.08 7.28
N LEU A 216 20.82 -13.28 7.78
CA LEU A 216 21.56 -14.48 7.41
C LEU A 216 21.14 -15.00 6.02
N LEU A 217 19.85 -14.97 5.69
CA LEU A 217 19.31 -15.52 4.45
C LEU A 217 19.64 -14.65 3.22
N ILE A 218 19.81 -13.33 3.37
CA ILE A 218 20.22 -12.45 2.26
C ILE A 218 21.60 -12.82 1.70
N CYS A 219 22.51 -13.33 2.54
CA CYS A 219 23.84 -13.78 2.11
C CYS A 219 23.76 -14.97 1.13
N ILE A 220 22.75 -15.83 1.33
CA ILE A 220 22.52 -17.06 0.56
C ILE A 220 21.77 -16.78 -0.76
N LEU A 221 21.17 -15.59 -0.92
CA LEU A 221 20.46 -15.22 -2.13
C LEU A 221 21.42 -15.20 -3.34
N PRO A 222 21.12 -15.92 -4.44
CA PRO A 222 21.95 -15.86 -5.64
C PRO A 222 21.77 -14.53 -6.36
N GLU A 223 22.87 -14.02 -6.92
CA GLU A 223 22.85 -12.77 -7.69
C GLU A 223 21.98 -12.93 -8.95
N THR A 224 21.11 -11.96 -9.21
CA THR A 224 20.22 -12.00 -10.40
C THR A 224 20.95 -11.55 -11.66
N ASN A 225 22.07 -10.83 -11.53
CA ASN A 225 22.87 -10.36 -12.66
C ASN A 225 24.13 -11.22 -12.81
N SER A 226 24.17 -12.03 -13.87
CA SER A 226 25.32 -12.89 -14.21
C SER A 226 26.51 -12.14 -14.81
N LYS A 227 26.42 -10.82 -15.03
CA LYS A 227 27.52 -10.00 -15.58
C LYS A 227 28.61 -9.65 -14.55
N LEU A 228 28.40 -9.94 -13.26
CA LEU A 228 29.47 -9.99 -12.27
C LEU A 228 29.88 -11.45 -12.00
N GLN A 229 30.44 -12.11 -13.00
CA GLN A 229 31.53 -13.03 -12.70
C GLN A 229 32.81 -12.20 -12.59
N PRO A 230 33.71 -12.47 -11.62
CA PRO A 230 35.02 -11.86 -11.64
C PRO A 230 35.73 -12.35 -12.89
N SER A 231 35.89 -11.49 -13.89
CA SER A 231 36.80 -11.77 -14.99
C SER A 231 38.18 -11.89 -14.38
N TYR A 232 38.63 -13.14 -14.20
CA TYR A 232 40.03 -13.44 -14.01
C TYR A 232 40.80 -12.81 -15.16
N LEU A 233 41.70 -11.90 -14.79
CA LEU A 233 42.99 -11.67 -15.42
C LEU A 233 43.13 -12.32 -16.82
N CYS A 234 42.74 -11.60 -17.86
CA CYS A 234 43.28 -11.84 -19.20
C CYS A 234 44.01 -10.57 -19.62
N ILE A 235 45.27 -10.50 -19.18
CA ILE A 235 46.28 -9.71 -19.86
C ILE A 235 46.57 -10.48 -21.14
N THR A 236 46.05 -10.02 -22.25
CA THR A 236 46.72 -10.19 -23.55
C THR A 236 46.51 -8.91 -24.33
N ASP A 237 47.60 -8.16 -24.40
CA ASP A 237 47.84 -7.15 -25.41
C ASP A 237 47.53 -7.71 -26.78
N THR A 238 46.74 -6.99 -27.59
CA THR A 238 47.13 -6.81 -28.98
C THR A 238 46.59 -5.48 -29.51
N SER A 239 47.56 -4.72 -29.97
CA SER A 239 47.52 -3.41 -30.60
C SER A 239 46.70 -3.34 -31.87
N ASN A 240 46.15 -2.13 -32.09
CA ASN A 240 45.89 -1.46 -33.36
C ASN A 240 44.70 -1.95 -34.22
N THR A 241 43.67 -1.11 -34.34
CA THR A 241 43.37 -0.42 -35.61
C THR A 241 42.54 0.84 -35.31
N SER A 242 43.02 1.97 -35.82
CA SER A 242 42.42 3.30 -35.75
C SER A 242 41.07 3.38 -36.49
N MET A 243 40.11 4.16 -35.97
CA MET A 243 39.51 5.26 -36.75
C MET A 243 38.64 6.17 -35.89
N LYS A 244 39.07 7.43 -35.83
CA LYS A 244 38.35 8.69 -35.58
C LYS A 244 36.90 8.57 -35.09
N THR A 245 36.67 9.00 -33.86
CA THR A 245 35.41 9.68 -33.52
C THR A 245 35.78 11.02 -32.88
N GLU A 246 35.33 12.07 -33.54
CA GLU A 246 35.43 13.45 -33.09
C GLU A 246 35.03 13.59 -31.63
N LYS A 247 35.91 14.23 -30.85
CA LYS A 247 35.57 14.77 -29.55
C LYS A 247 34.60 15.94 -29.75
N ARG A 248 33.30 15.66 -29.78
CA ARG A 248 32.31 16.69 -29.43
C ARG A 248 32.27 16.77 -27.91
N LYS A 249 33.02 17.73 -27.36
CA LYS A 249 32.80 18.24 -26.00
C LYS A 249 31.41 18.87 -25.97
N GLU A 250 30.39 18.09 -25.61
CA GLU A 250 29.17 18.67 -25.07
C GLU A 250 29.35 18.79 -23.56
N THR A 251 29.79 19.99 -23.18
CA THR A 251 29.61 20.53 -21.84
C THR A 251 28.11 20.65 -21.58
N GLU A 252 27.49 19.60 -21.06
CA GLU A 252 26.17 19.72 -20.43
C GLU A 252 26.27 19.26 -18.98
N THR A 253 26.70 20.19 -18.14
CA THR A 253 26.38 20.24 -16.71
C THR A 253 24.87 20.50 -16.55
N SER A 254 24.01 19.60 -17.01
CA SER A 254 22.60 19.61 -16.62
C SER A 254 22.47 18.81 -15.34
N SER A 255 22.03 19.49 -14.27
CA SER A 255 21.87 18.90 -12.95
C SER A 255 20.96 17.67 -13.04
N CYS A 256 21.23 16.63 -12.25
CA CYS A 256 20.34 15.46 -12.11
C CYS A 256 18.89 15.90 -11.82
N CYS A 257 18.72 17.03 -11.12
CA CYS A 257 17.44 17.66 -10.84
C CYS A 257 16.70 18.11 -12.11
N ASP A 258 17.40 18.70 -13.10
CA ASP A 258 16.79 19.22 -14.33
C ASP A 258 16.29 18.07 -15.22
N LYS A 259 17.08 16.99 -15.32
CA LYS A 259 16.68 15.77 -16.04
C LYS A 259 15.46 15.10 -15.37
N PHE A 260 15.43 15.07 -14.03
CA PHE A 260 14.31 14.53 -13.27
C PHE A 260 13.04 15.37 -13.44
N GLN A 261 13.13 16.70 -13.31
CA GLN A 261 12.01 17.61 -13.52
C GLN A 261 11.45 17.51 -14.94
N TRP A 262 12.31 17.39 -15.95
CA TRP A 262 11.87 17.22 -17.34
C TRP A 262 11.10 15.92 -17.53
N LYS A 263 11.58 14.81 -16.95
CA LYS A 263 10.92 13.50 -17.01
C LYS A 263 9.58 13.48 -16.28
N ILE A 264 9.46 14.15 -15.13
CA ILE A 264 8.17 14.35 -14.45
C ILE A 264 7.21 15.18 -15.32
N LYS A 265 7.68 16.30 -15.89
CA LYS A 265 6.85 17.14 -16.78
C LYS A 265 6.38 16.36 -18.03
N GLN A 266 7.18 15.42 -18.53
CA GLN A 266 6.80 14.54 -19.63
C GLN A 266 5.70 13.54 -19.21
N ILE A 267 5.85 12.92 -18.04
CA ILE A 267 4.84 12.00 -17.47
C ILE A 267 3.52 12.75 -17.24
N LEU A 268 3.58 13.92 -16.61
CA LEU A 268 2.40 14.71 -16.30
C LEU A 268 1.67 15.14 -17.57
N ARG A 269 2.39 15.59 -18.61
CA ARG A 269 1.79 15.89 -19.93
C ARG A 269 1.16 14.65 -20.57
N ALA A 270 1.81 13.49 -20.51
CA ALA A 270 1.28 12.25 -21.04
C ALA A 270 -0.05 11.85 -20.34
N VAL A 271 -0.12 11.99 -19.02
CA VAL A 271 -1.33 11.69 -18.24
C VAL A 271 -2.43 12.72 -18.51
N MET A 272 -2.10 14.02 -18.54
CA MET A 272 -3.08 15.08 -18.81
C MET A 272 -3.66 14.99 -20.23
N SER A 273 -2.88 14.49 -21.18
CA SER A 273 -3.33 14.20 -22.56
C SER A 273 -4.14 12.91 -22.70
N SER A 274 -4.32 12.14 -21.62
CA SER A 274 -5.04 10.86 -21.65
C SER A 274 -6.55 11.04 -21.51
N HIS A 275 -7.30 9.94 -21.68
CA HIS A 275 -8.76 9.92 -21.58
C HIS A 275 -9.25 10.48 -20.22
N PRO A 276 -10.27 11.36 -20.17
CA PRO A 276 -10.73 12.03 -18.93
C PRO A 276 -11.11 11.05 -17.81
N VAL A 277 -11.63 9.87 -18.16
CA VAL A 277 -11.93 8.78 -17.22
C VAL A 277 -10.69 8.32 -16.44
N LEU A 278 -9.53 8.24 -17.09
CA LEU A 278 -8.28 7.83 -16.42
C LEU A 278 -7.86 8.85 -15.36
N ILE A 279 -7.99 10.14 -15.66
CA ILE A 279 -7.69 11.22 -14.70
C ILE A 279 -8.60 11.10 -13.48
N ILE A 280 -9.89 10.86 -13.67
CA ILE A 280 -10.84 10.67 -12.55
C ILE A 280 -10.47 9.42 -11.74
N ILE A 281 -10.09 8.31 -12.37
CA ILE A 281 -9.61 7.10 -11.66
C ILE A 281 -8.37 7.40 -10.81
N LEU A 282 -7.42 8.18 -11.34
CA LEU A 282 -6.22 8.60 -10.60
C LEU A 282 -6.56 9.53 -9.43
N MET A 283 -7.56 10.40 -9.57
CA MET A 283 -8.07 11.22 -8.45
C MET A 283 -8.76 10.37 -7.39
N ILE A 284 -9.56 9.37 -7.78
CA ILE A 284 -10.15 8.40 -6.84
C ILE A 284 -9.03 7.65 -6.10
N GLN A 285 -7.99 7.19 -6.81
CA GLN A 285 -6.81 6.55 -6.22
C GLN A 285 -6.13 7.45 -5.18
N LEU A 286 -5.97 8.75 -5.45
CA LEU A 286 -5.42 9.71 -4.50
C LEU A 286 -6.30 9.82 -3.24
N LEU A 287 -7.59 10.08 -3.40
CA LEU A 287 -8.54 10.25 -2.31
C LEU A 287 -8.62 8.99 -1.43
N VAL A 288 -8.67 7.81 -2.04
CA VAL A 288 -8.65 6.52 -1.33
C VAL A 288 -7.32 6.32 -0.61
N SER A 289 -6.20 6.70 -1.20
CA SER A 289 -4.89 6.56 -0.54
C SER A 289 -4.76 7.48 0.67
N ILE A 290 -5.36 8.68 0.65
CA ILE A 290 -5.40 9.60 1.80
C ILE A 290 -6.28 9.05 2.92
N SER A 291 -7.48 8.55 2.58
CA SER A 291 -8.53 8.27 3.57
C SER A 291 -8.69 6.80 3.97
N ALA A 292 -8.18 5.84 3.20
CA ALA A 292 -8.43 4.41 3.42
C ALA A 292 -7.19 3.63 3.87
N MET A 293 -5.97 4.13 3.65
CA MET A 293 -4.76 3.31 3.78
C MET A 293 -4.17 3.25 5.20
N VAL A 294 -4.15 4.35 5.93
CA VAL A 294 -3.41 4.41 7.20
C VAL A 294 -4.34 4.80 8.33
N ASP A 295 -4.74 3.78 9.10
CA ASP A 295 -5.52 3.96 10.32
C ASP A 295 -4.64 3.99 11.56
N SER A 296 -3.47 3.35 11.51
CA SER A 296 -2.74 2.95 12.72
C SER A 296 -2.42 4.11 13.66
N PRO A 297 -1.83 5.24 13.22
CA PRO A 297 -1.28 6.20 14.16
C PRO A 297 -2.37 6.85 15.02
N PHE A 298 -3.37 7.46 14.39
CA PHE A 298 -4.44 8.16 15.11
C PHE A 298 -5.56 7.23 15.60
N SER A 299 -5.86 6.13 14.89
CA SER A 299 -6.92 5.20 15.34
C SER A 299 -6.50 4.42 16.58
N THR A 300 -5.21 4.13 16.77
CA THR A 300 -4.75 3.48 18.01
C THR A 300 -4.92 4.42 19.20
N VAL A 301 -4.43 5.66 19.11
CA VAL A 301 -4.58 6.67 20.16
C VAL A 301 -6.05 6.98 20.45
N TYR A 302 -6.90 7.04 19.41
CA TYR A 302 -8.35 7.20 19.54
C TYR A 302 -9.00 6.04 20.29
N LEU A 303 -8.66 4.79 19.98
CA LEU A 303 -9.26 3.63 20.65
C LEU A 303 -8.71 3.40 22.07
N MET A 304 -7.56 3.97 22.40
CA MET A 304 -7.04 4.02 23.77
C MET A 304 -7.72 5.11 24.62
N SER A 305 -8.47 6.03 23.99
CA SER A 305 -9.18 7.09 24.69
C SER A 305 -10.48 6.61 25.33
N GLU A 306 -10.99 7.40 26.26
CA GLU A 306 -12.41 7.36 26.63
C GLU A 306 -13.25 7.61 25.36
N PRO A 307 -14.38 6.92 25.15
CA PRO A 307 -15.01 5.92 26.04
C PRO A 307 -14.59 4.46 25.78
N PHE A 308 -13.59 4.19 24.93
CA PHE A 308 -13.30 2.82 24.45
C PHE A 308 -12.39 2.03 25.37
N TRP A 309 -11.32 2.67 25.87
CA TRP A 309 -10.35 2.11 26.80
C TRP A 309 -9.68 0.82 26.33
N TRP A 310 -9.27 0.77 25.05
CA TRP A 310 -8.59 -0.41 24.55
C TRP A 310 -7.15 -0.47 25.08
N ASN A 311 -6.81 -1.62 25.66
CA ASN A 311 -5.43 -1.92 26.03
C ASN A 311 -4.62 -2.39 24.80
N PRO A 312 -3.28 -2.40 24.88
CA PRO A 312 -2.41 -2.81 23.77
C PRO A 312 -2.70 -4.24 23.28
N ARG A 313 -3.08 -5.14 24.20
CA ARG A 313 -3.48 -6.51 23.89
C ARG A 313 -4.69 -6.55 22.94
N ARG A 314 -5.76 -5.83 23.29
CA ARG A 314 -7.00 -5.77 22.49
C ARG A 314 -6.75 -5.07 21.16
N LEU A 315 -5.97 -3.98 21.14
CA LEU A 315 -5.59 -3.28 19.91
C LEU A 315 -4.80 -4.17 18.95
N GLY A 316 -3.74 -4.83 19.43
CA GLY A 316 -2.90 -5.69 18.60
C GLY A 316 -3.69 -6.86 18.01
N LEU A 317 -4.50 -7.55 18.83
CA LEU A 317 -5.34 -8.66 18.38
C LEU A 317 -6.38 -8.23 17.36
N THR A 318 -7.14 -7.17 17.63
CA THR A 318 -8.22 -6.73 16.74
C THR A 318 -7.69 -6.20 15.41
N ASN A 319 -6.65 -5.36 15.42
CA ASN A 319 -6.03 -4.87 14.19
C ASN A 319 -5.46 -6.02 13.36
N GLY A 320 -4.75 -6.96 14.01
CA GLY A 320 -4.17 -8.08 13.29
C GLY A 320 -5.19 -9.05 12.71
N ILE A 321 -6.29 -9.34 13.41
CA ILE A 321 -7.40 -10.15 12.86
C ILE A 321 -8.05 -9.45 11.66
N VAL A 322 -8.38 -8.16 11.80
CA VAL A 322 -9.05 -7.39 10.75
C VAL A 322 -8.18 -7.29 9.49
N ASP A 323 -6.89 -7.00 9.63
CA ASP A 323 -5.98 -6.90 8.50
C ASP A 323 -5.69 -8.27 7.85
N THR A 324 -5.67 -9.36 8.64
CA THR A 324 -5.57 -10.73 8.12
C THR A 324 -6.81 -11.09 7.29
N CYS A 325 -8.00 -10.90 7.86
CA CYS A 325 -9.26 -11.16 7.17
C CYS A 325 -9.42 -10.27 5.93
N SER A 326 -9.04 -9.00 6.00
CA SER A 326 -9.13 -8.05 4.86
C SER A 326 -8.27 -8.49 3.68
N SER A 327 -7.04 -8.98 3.91
CA SER A 327 -6.20 -9.45 2.81
C SER A 327 -6.66 -10.79 2.22
N VAL A 328 -7.15 -11.72 3.06
CA VAL A 328 -7.77 -12.96 2.56
C VAL A 328 -8.95 -12.63 1.64
N LEU A 329 -9.80 -11.69 2.06
CA LEU A 329 -10.92 -11.21 1.26
C LEU A 329 -10.46 -10.52 -0.04
N SER A 330 -9.37 -9.73 0.02
CA SER A 330 -8.78 -9.10 -1.17
C SER A 330 -8.26 -10.13 -2.18
N ILE A 331 -7.55 -11.17 -1.72
CA ILE A 331 -7.07 -12.26 -2.58
C ILE A 331 -8.23 -13.04 -3.19
N ALA A 332 -9.26 -13.34 -2.40
CA ALA A 332 -10.46 -13.99 -2.90
C ALA A 332 -11.15 -13.13 -3.98
N ALA A 333 -11.27 -11.81 -3.75
CA ALA A 333 -11.85 -10.87 -4.71
C ALA A 333 -11.05 -10.82 -6.03
N VAL A 334 -9.72 -10.75 -5.97
CA VAL A 334 -8.84 -10.80 -7.16
C VAL A 334 -9.00 -12.12 -7.91
N ASN A 335 -9.03 -13.25 -7.21
CA ASN A 335 -9.22 -14.57 -7.83
C ASN A 335 -10.57 -14.69 -8.53
N ILE A 336 -11.65 -14.20 -7.91
CA ILE A 336 -12.98 -14.14 -8.52
C ILE A 336 -12.95 -13.28 -9.77
N LEU A 337 -12.28 -12.12 -9.72
CA LEU A 337 -12.14 -11.21 -10.86
C LEU A 337 -11.38 -11.86 -12.03
N VAL A 338 -10.29 -12.57 -11.76
CA VAL A 338 -9.52 -13.30 -12.78
C VAL A 338 -10.35 -14.42 -13.39
N ARG A 339 -11.06 -15.21 -12.57
CA ARG A 339 -11.96 -16.26 -13.07
C ARG A 339 -13.08 -15.69 -13.93
N TYR A 340 -13.64 -14.56 -13.53
CA TYR A 340 -14.65 -13.85 -14.30
C TYR A 340 -14.10 -13.41 -15.67
N GLN A 341 -12.90 -12.83 -15.71
CA GLN A 341 -12.24 -12.41 -16.95
C GLN A 341 -11.97 -13.60 -17.88
N LYS A 342 -11.41 -14.69 -17.36
CA LYS A 342 -11.16 -15.93 -18.13
C LYS A 342 -12.46 -16.53 -18.67
N SER A 343 -13.50 -16.59 -17.85
CA SER A 343 -14.81 -17.13 -18.25
C SER A 343 -15.47 -16.28 -19.34
N ALA A 344 -15.25 -14.96 -19.31
CA ALA A 344 -15.74 -14.06 -20.33
C ALA A 344 -15.00 -14.25 -21.67
N MET A 345 -13.69 -14.48 -21.63
CA MET A 345 -12.88 -14.84 -22.81
C MET A 345 -13.20 -16.25 -23.34
N ALA A 346 -13.44 -17.25 -22.49
CA ALA A 346 -13.78 -18.61 -22.93
C ALA A 346 -15.14 -18.69 -23.65
N LYS A 347 -16.08 -17.81 -23.31
CA LYS A 347 -17.35 -17.68 -24.06
C LYS A 347 -17.15 -17.11 -25.48
N GLN A 348 -15.98 -16.54 -25.78
CA GLN A 348 -15.61 -15.97 -27.08
C GLN A 348 -15.01 -17.00 -28.04
N SER A 349 -14.37 -18.07 -27.54
CA SER A 349 -13.66 -19.05 -28.37
C SER A 349 -14.55 -20.16 -28.98
N LYS A 350 -15.87 -20.09 -28.83
CA LYS A 350 -16.77 -21.01 -29.55
C LYS A 350 -16.76 -20.63 -31.04
N PRO A 351 -16.58 -21.59 -31.95
CA PRO A 351 -16.46 -21.30 -33.38
C PRO A 351 -17.76 -20.68 -33.88
N VAL A 352 -17.69 -19.41 -34.28
CA VAL A 352 -18.69 -18.78 -35.12
C VAL A 352 -18.37 -19.22 -36.54
N ASN A 353 -19.35 -19.83 -37.23
CA ASN A 353 -19.18 -20.21 -38.63
C ASN A 353 -18.83 -18.97 -39.45
N THR A 354 -17.67 -19.03 -40.09
CA THR A 354 -17.14 -18.03 -41.02
C THR A 354 -18.06 -17.90 -42.22
N ASN A 355 -18.54 -16.69 -42.49
CA ASN A 355 -18.08 -15.85 -43.60
C ASN A 355 -18.56 -14.40 -43.31
N ASP A 356 -17.66 -13.41 -43.39
CA ASP A 356 -17.84 -11.95 -43.28
C ASP A 356 -17.94 -11.20 -41.93
N ASP A 357 -17.91 -11.84 -40.75
CA ASP A 357 -18.19 -11.15 -39.48
C ASP A 357 -16.96 -10.59 -38.70
N SER A 358 -15.97 -9.97 -39.35
CA SER A 358 -14.89 -9.25 -38.61
C SER A 358 -15.46 -8.15 -37.69
N HIS A 359 -16.46 -7.41 -38.18
CA HIS A 359 -17.21 -6.43 -37.39
C HIS A 359 -18.04 -7.07 -36.25
N GLY A 360 -18.49 -8.32 -36.40
CA GLY A 360 -19.22 -9.05 -35.36
C GLY A 360 -18.34 -9.43 -34.17
N ILE A 361 -17.09 -9.85 -34.45
CA ILE A 361 -16.10 -10.24 -33.44
C ILE A 361 -15.67 -9.03 -32.60
N ASP A 362 -15.36 -7.89 -33.24
CA ASP A 362 -14.99 -6.66 -32.52
C ASP A 362 -16.12 -6.14 -31.63
N ARG A 363 -17.37 -6.14 -32.14
CA ARG A 363 -18.56 -5.75 -31.37
C ARG A 363 -18.81 -6.66 -30.16
N GLN A 364 -18.53 -7.96 -30.28
CA GLN A 364 -18.69 -8.89 -29.16
C GLN A 364 -17.62 -8.68 -28.09
N ASN A 365 -16.38 -8.39 -28.49
CA ASN A 365 -15.28 -8.08 -27.59
C ASN A 365 -15.57 -6.81 -26.76
N ASP A 366 -16.12 -5.77 -27.39
CA ASP A 366 -16.50 -4.53 -26.72
C ASP A 366 -17.60 -4.74 -25.66
N ARG A 367 -18.60 -5.58 -25.95
CA ARG A 367 -19.67 -5.91 -24.97
C ARG A 367 -19.14 -6.65 -23.75
N VAL A 368 -18.15 -7.52 -23.93
CA VAL A 368 -17.51 -8.26 -22.84
C VAL A 368 -16.66 -7.32 -21.98
N ASN A 369 -15.82 -6.51 -22.61
CA ASN A 369 -14.99 -5.51 -21.93
C ASN A 369 -15.83 -4.49 -21.15
N LEU A 370 -16.97 -4.06 -21.71
CA LEU A 370 -17.87 -3.13 -21.03
C LEU A 370 -18.56 -3.76 -19.82
N ARG A 371 -18.93 -5.04 -19.89
CA ARG A 371 -19.46 -5.79 -18.74
C ARG A 371 -18.42 -5.93 -17.64
N PHE A 372 -17.19 -6.28 -17.99
CA PHE A 372 -16.08 -6.37 -17.04
C PHE A 372 -15.80 -5.05 -16.34
N ARG A 373 -15.70 -3.94 -17.09
CA ARG A 373 -15.53 -2.58 -16.54
C ARG A 373 -16.66 -2.22 -15.58
N ARG A 374 -17.91 -2.55 -15.91
CA ARG A 374 -19.06 -2.30 -15.05
C ARG A 374 -19.00 -3.08 -13.74
N THR A 375 -18.61 -4.37 -13.80
CA THR A 375 -18.43 -5.19 -12.60
C THR A 375 -17.32 -4.62 -11.71
N LEU A 376 -16.20 -4.18 -12.29
CA LEU A 376 -15.12 -3.52 -11.55
C LEU A 376 -15.58 -2.26 -10.81
N PHE A 377 -16.28 -1.35 -11.49
CA PHE A 377 -16.83 -0.16 -10.85
C PHE A 377 -17.87 -0.50 -9.78
N GLY A 378 -18.72 -1.50 -10.00
CA GLY A 378 -19.68 -1.97 -8.99
C GLY A 378 -19.01 -2.49 -7.73
N LEU A 379 -17.94 -3.30 -7.87
CA LEU A 379 -17.15 -3.79 -6.74
C LEU A 379 -16.41 -2.64 -6.02
N LEU A 380 -15.88 -1.67 -6.77
CA LEU A 380 -15.23 -0.50 -6.18
C LEU A 380 -16.23 0.33 -5.37
N ILE A 381 -17.41 0.61 -5.91
CA ILE A 381 -18.48 1.33 -5.21
C ILE A 381 -18.87 0.60 -3.92
N ALA A 382 -19.05 -0.73 -3.97
CA ALA A 382 -19.37 -1.51 -2.78
C ALA A 382 -18.26 -1.43 -1.70
N ALA A 383 -17.00 -1.53 -2.11
CA ALA A 383 -15.86 -1.40 -1.20
C ALA A 383 -15.75 0.01 -0.59
N LEU A 384 -16.01 1.06 -1.39
CA LEU A 384 -16.03 2.45 -0.92
C LEU A 384 -17.19 2.73 0.03
N ILE A 385 -18.38 2.14 -0.20
CA ILE A 385 -19.51 2.25 0.72
C ILE A 385 -19.14 1.63 2.08
N LEU A 386 -18.57 0.43 2.10
CA LEU A 386 -18.13 -0.21 3.35
C LEU A 386 -17.08 0.63 4.08
N MET A 387 -16.09 1.18 3.37
CA MET A 387 -15.11 2.08 3.98
C MET A 387 -15.71 3.39 4.48
N LEU A 388 -16.67 3.97 3.75
CA LEU A 388 -17.41 5.16 4.18
C LEU A 388 -18.20 4.87 5.46
N THR A 389 -18.90 3.73 5.52
CA THR A 389 -19.60 3.27 6.72
C THR A 389 -18.65 3.11 7.90
N ASN A 390 -17.47 2.50 7.70
CA ASN A 390 -16.44 2.43 8.75
C ASN A 390 -16.10 3.82 9.30
N ARG A 391 -15.82 4.81 8.43
CA ARG A 391 -15.45 6.17 8.86
C ARG A 391 -16.57 6.89 9.58
N ILE A 392 -17.81 6.77 9.10
CA ILE A 392 -18.98 7.36 9.74
C ILE A 392 -19.20 6.75 11.13
N LEU A 393 -19.12 5.42 11.25
CA LEU A 393 -19.26 4.74 12.54
C LEU A 393 -18.16 5.16 13.51
N MET A 394 -16.89 5.20 13.07
CA MET A 394 -15.77 5.67 13.90
C MET A 394 -15.93 7.14 14.33
N THR A 395 -16.52 7.99 13.48
CA THR A 395 -16.84 9.38 13.81
C THR A 395 -17.86 9.48 14.95
N VAL A 396 -18.88 8.63 14.95
CA VAL A 396 -19.98 8.68 15.94
C VAL A 396 -19.64 7.89 17.21
N ALA A 397 -18.64 7.02 17.17
CA ALA A 397 -18.36 6.05 18.22
C ALA A 397 -18.01 6.65 19.59
N PHE A 398 -17.57 7.92 19.68
CA PHE A 398 -17.24 8.57 20.95
C PHE A 398 -18.46 9.15 21.70
N LEU A 399 -19.62 9.29 21.04
CA LEU A 399 -20.83 9.88 21.62
C LEU A 399 -21.50 9.01 22.71
N PRO A 400 -21.69 7.69 22.51
CA PRO A 400 -22.39 6.87 23.48
C PRO A 400 -21.50 6.37 24.63
N SER A 401 -22.11 5.74 25.63
CA SER A 401 -21.40 5.13 26.76
C SER A 401 -20.46 4.00 26.34
N SER A 402 -19.47 3.68 27.19
CA SER A 402 -18.37 2.74 26.90
C SER A 402 -18.80 1.44 26.22
N SER A 403 -19.82 0.73 26.73
CA SER A 403 -20.26 -0.54 26.14
C SER A 403 -20.80 -0.38 24.71
N THR A 404 -21.65 0.62 24.49
CA THR A 404 -22.25 0.88 23.17
C THR A 404 -21.22 1.44 22.19
N ALA A 405 -20.31 2.29 22.66
CA ALA A 405 -19.19 2.82 21.89
C ALA A 405 -18.31 1.70 21.34
N ASN A 406 -17.97 0.73 22.20
CA ASN A 406 -17.22 -0.46 21.82
C ASN A 406 -17.95 -1.32 20.76
N MET A 407 -19.27 -1.48 20.87
CA MET A 407 -20.06 -2.21 19.87
C MET A 407 -20.05 -1.53 18.49
N ILE A 408 -20.17 -0.19 18.46
CA ILE A 408 -20.07 0.58 17.22
C ILE A 408 -18.70 0.38 16.57
N VAL A 409 -17.62 0.41 17.34
CA VAL A 409 -16.27 0.15 16.82
C VAL A 409 -16.18 -1.25 16.23
N TYR A 410 -16.70 -2.28 16.89
CA TYR A 410 -16.68 -3.64 16.33
C TYR A 410 -17.45 -3.76 15.01
N ILE A 411 -18.62 -3.11 14.90
CA ILE A 411 -19.37 -3.05 13.63
C ILE A 411 -18.54 -2.30 12.56
N ALA A 412 -17.89 -1.20 12.94
CA ALA A 412 -17.01 -0.46 12.05
C ALA A 412 -15.84 -1.32 11.55
N LEU A 413 -15.29 -2.20 12.39
CA LEU A 413 -14.22 -3.13 11.99
C LEU A 413 -14.66 -4.16 10.95
N ILE A 414 -15.91 -4.61 10.97
CA ILE A 414 -16.45 -5.49 9.92
C ILE A 414 -16.46 -4.76 8.58
N ALA A 415 -16.93 -3.50 8.57
CA ALA A 415 -16.92 -2.68 7.36
C ALA A 415 -15.48 -2.37 6.87
N LYS A 416 -14.51 -2.27 7.80
CA LYS A 416 -13.08 -2.09 7.50
C LYS A 416 -12.46 -3.25 6.72
N LEU A 417 -13.06 -4.45 6.74
CA LEU A 417 -12.55 -5.61 5.98
C LEU A 417 -12.42 -5.34 4.47
N ALA A 418 -13.19 -4.39 3.92
CA ALA A 418 -13.10 -4.01 2.51
C ALA A 418 -11.85 -3.19 2.15
N LYS A 419 -11.07 -2.71 3.14
CA LYS A 419 -9.92 -1.81 2.96
C LYS A 419 -8.95 -2.29 1.87
N ASN A 420 -8.47 -3.53 1.97
CA ASN A 420 -7.43 -4.08 1.08
C ASN A 420 -7.94 -4.43 -0.32
N ILE A 421 -9.25 -4.37 -0.58
CA ILE A 421 -9.86 -4.64 -1.90
C ILE A 421 -9.70 -3.45 -2.86
N ASN A 422 -9.67 -2.22 -2.33
CA ASN A 422 -9.68 -1.00 -3.16
C ASN A 422 -8.48 -0.92 -4.11
N PHE A 423 -7.29 -1.31 -3.66
CA PHE A 423 -6.05 -1.17 -4.42
C PHE A 423 -5.95 -2.06 -5.66
N PRO A 424 -6.19 -3.38 -5.57
CA PRO A 424 -6.25 -4.24 -6.74
C PRO A 424 -7.31 -3.79 -7.76
N LEU A 425 -8.47 -3.34 -7.30
CA LEU A 425 -9.54 -2.83 -8.18
C LEU A 425 -9.10 -1.57 -8.93
N LEU A 426 -8.53 -0.59 -8.22
CA LEU A 426 -8.07 0.66 -8.82
C LEU A 426 -6.89 0.43 -9.77
N ARG A 427 -5.94 -0.45 -9.43
CA ARG A 427 -4.88 -0.85 -10.36
C ARG A 427 -5.43 -1.49 -11.63
N THR A 428 -6.40 -2.39 -11.50
CA THR A 428 -7.05 -3.04 -12.65
C THR A 428 -7.81 -2.04 -13.52
N LEU A 429 -8.45 -1.04 -12.91
CA LEU A 429 -9.09 0.06 -13.64
C LEU A 429 -8.06 0.91 -14.39
N VAL A 430 -6.96 1.29 -13.74
CA VAL A 430 -5.86 2.03 -14.38
C VAL A 430 -5.32 1.27 -15.59
N THR A 431 -5.07 -0.04 -15.46
CA THR A 431 -4.55 -0.85 -16.58
C THR A 431 -5.56 -0.99 -17.73
N ASN A 432 -6.86 -1.11 -17.43
CA ASN A 432 -7.89 -1.24 -18.46
C ASN A 432 -8.13 0.03 -19.28
N TRP A 433 -7.82 1.20 -18.71
CA TRP A 433 -8.02 2.51 -19.35
C TRP A 433 -6.72 3.13 -19.87
N SER A 434 -5.57 2.51 -19.57
CA SER A 434 -4.29 2.88 -20.17
C SER A 434 -4.10 2.21 -21.52
N SER A 435 -3.54 2.94 -22.49
CA SER A 435 -3.10 2.36 -23.76
C SER A 435 -1.92 1.40 -23.55
N THR A 436 -1.89 0.27 -24.28
CA THR A 436 -0.84 -0.77 -24.16
C THR A 436 0.58 -0.23 -24.29
N GLN A 437 0.81 0.78 -25.15
CA GLN A 437 2.12 1.41 -25.35
C GLN A 437 2.62 2.25 -24.16
N ARG A 438 1.72 2.77 -23.32
CA ARG A 438 2.05 3.67 -22.19
C ARG A 438 1.63 3.10 -20.82
N GLN A 439 1.21 1.83 -20.78
CA GLN A 439 0.64 1.20 -19.58
C GLN A 439 1.61 1.20 -18.39
N GLY A 440 2.89 0.86 -18.62
CA GLY A 440 3.90 0.88 -17.56
C GLY A 440 4.12 2.29 -16.98
N LEU A 441 4.08 3.32 -17.82
CA LEU A 441 4.23 4.72 -17.41
C LEU A 441 3.06 5.16 -16.50
N ILE A 442 1.83 4.87 -16.95
CA ILE A 442 0.61 5.25 -16.22
C ILE A 442 0.51 4.50 -14.89
N LEU A 443 0.87 3.22 -14.85
CA LEU A 443 0.85 2.42 -13.63
C LEU A 443 1.90 2.87 -12.60
N SER A 444 3.08 3.27 -13.09
CA SER A 444 4.12 3.89 -12.25
C SER A 444 3.62 5.20 -11.63
N PHE A 445 2.98 6.07 -12.43
CA PHE A 445 2.40 7.31 -11.95
C PHE A 445 1.25 7.10 -10.96
N ALA A 446 0.38 6.11 -11.20
CA ALA A 446 -0.69 5.74 -10.26
C ALA A 446 -0.14 5.26 -8.90
N SER A 447 0.99 4.55 -8.92
CA SER A 447 1.68 4.13 -7.70
C SER A 447 2.30 5.33 -6.99
N PHE A 448 2.92 6.25 -7.72
CA PHE A 448 3.46 7.51 -7.17
C PHE A 448 2.37 8.37 -6.49
N ILE A 449 1.24 8.59 -7.16
CA ILE A 449 0.08 9.30 -6.59
C ILE A 449 -0.37 8.65 -5.28
N SER A 450 -0.48 7.33 -5.28
CA SER A 450 -0.91 6.61 -4.08
C SER A 450 0.06 6.79 -2.90
N ARG A 451 1.38 6.82 -3.18
CA ARG A 451 2.40 7.06 -2.18
C ARG A 451 2.35 8.50 -1.62
N ILE A 452 2.05 9.50 -2.46
CA ILE A 452 1.77 10.87 -1.98
C ILE A 452 0.55 10.87 -1.07
N GLY A 453 -0.53 10.19 -1.47
CA GLY A 453 -1.72 10.08 -0.62
C GLY A 453 -1.41 9.46 0.74
N LEU A 454 -0.55 8.43 0.77
CA LEU A 454 -0.07 7.81 2.01
C LEU A 454 0.74 8.80 2.87
N LEU A 455 1.67 9.56 2.27
CA LEU A 455 2.44 10.59 2.98
C LEU A 455 1.53 11.64 3.64
N ILE A 456 0.53 12.13 2.90
CA ILE A 456 -0.46 13.08 3.43
C ILE A 456 -1.25 12.43 4.58
N SER A 457 -1.69 11.19 4.41
CA SER A 457 -2.46 10.45 5.42
C SER A 457 -1.70 10.34 6.74
N VAL A 458 -0.45 9.86 6.70
CA VAL A 458 0.34 9.56 7.90
C VAL A 458 0.90 10.80 8.60
N SER A 459 1.02 11.92 7.87
CA SER A 459 1.61 13.15 8.40
C SER A 459 0.52 14.15 8.81
N ALA A 460 -0.47 14.40 7.95
CA ALA A 460 -1.47 15.43 8.21
C ALA A 460 -2.58 14.97 9.17
N LEU A 461 -3.10 13.74 9.02
CA LEU A 461 -4.27 13.30 9.79
C LEU A 461 -4.00 13.21 11.31
N PRO A 462 -2.83 12.75 11.80
CA PRO A 462 -2.55 12.80 13.23
C PRO A 462 -2.44 14.22 13.79
N LEU A 463 -1.98 15.20 12.99
CA LEU A 463 -1.98 16.61 13.40
C LEU A 463 -3.39 17.17 13.50
N VAL A 464 -4.27 16.80 12.55
CA VAL A 464 -5.69 17.16 12.64
C VAL A 464 -6.33 16.52 13.88
N TYR A 465 -5.95 15.29 14.23
CA TYR A 465 -6.42 14.63 15.45
C TYR A 465 -6.01 15.42 16.70
N SER A 466 -4.71 15.74 16.84
CA SER A 466 -4.18 16.59 17.91
C SER A 466 -4.97 17.90 18.05
N ALA A 467 -5.20 18.61 16.94
CA ALA A 467 -5.85 19.91 16.94
C ALA A 467 -7.36 19.85 17.29
N THR A 468 -8.01 18.73 17.03
CA THR A 468 -9.48 18.57 17.20
C THR A 468 -9.87 17.81 18.46
N LEU A 469 -8.90 17.23 19.17
CA LEU A 469 -9.13 16.34 20.30
C LEU A 469 -9.96 16.96 21.44
N SER A 470 -9.78 18.25 21.71
CA SER A 470 -10.45 18.95 22.81
C SER A 470 -11.96 19.13 22.61
N TYR A 471 -12.41 19.28 21.35
CA TYR A 471 -13.82 19.58 21.03
C TYR A 471 -14.52 18.42 20.31
N PHE A 472 -13.83 17.74 19.39
CA PHE A 472 -14.42 16.68 18.57
C PHE A 472 -13.37 15.62 18.17
N PRO A 473 -13.10 14.61 19.01
CA PRO A 473 -12.14 13.55 18.73
C PRO A 473 -12.41 12.77 17.43
N GLY A 474 -13.69 12.70 17.02
CA GLY A 474 -14.13 12.06 15.78
C GLY A 474 -13.85 12.85 14.49
N ALA A 475 -13.34 14.07 14.56
CA ALA A 475 -13.20 14.98 13.40
C ALA A 475 -12.39 14.39 12.24
N VAL A 476 -11.29 13.69 12.57
CA VAL A 476 -10.40 13.11 11.56
C VAL A 476 -11.12 12.04 10.74
N PHE A 477 -11.96 11.23 11.38
CA PHE A 477 -12.77 10.23 10.68
C PHE A 477 -13.83 10.89 9.80
N LEU A 478 -14.39 12.03 10.22
CA LEU A 478 -15.33 12.80 9.41
C LEU A 478 -14.69 13.39 8.15
N ILE A 479 -13.46 13.93 8.27
CA ILE A 479 -12.68 14.41 7.12
C ILE A 479 -12.34 13.24 6.17
N CYS A 480 -11.98 12.08 6.71
CA CYS A 480 -11.78 10.89 5.89
C CYS A 480 -13.08 10.46 5.18
N ALA A 481 -14.22 10.52 5.87
CA ALA A 481 -15.54 10.20 5.32
C ALA A 481 -15.93 11.15 4.19
N SER A 482 -15.67 12.46 4.32
CA SER A 482 -15.99 13.43 3.28
C SER A 482 -15.16 13.21 2.01
N LEU A 483 -13.86 12.93 2.16
CA LEU A 483 -12.99 12.56 1.04
C LEU A 483 -13.43 11.24 0.36
N LEU A 484 -13.84 10.24 1.14
CA LEU A 484 -14.39 8.99 0.61
C LEU A 484 -15.74 9.20 -0.08
N LEU A 485 -16.58 10.11 0.41
CA LEU A 485 -17.84 10.46 -0.24
C LEU A 485 -17.60 11.09 -1.62
N VAL A 486 -16.60 11.98 -1.74
CA VAL A 486 -16.20 12.54 -3.05
C VAL A 486 -15.72 11.43 -3.99
N ALA A 487 -14.88 10.50 -3.50
CA ALA A 487 -14.41 9.35 -4.27
C ALA A 487 -15.56 8.43 -4.70
N LEU A 488 -16.56 8.23 -3.83
CA LEU A 488 -17.76 7.44 -4.10
C LEU A 488 -18.62 8.10 -5.19
N CYS A 489 -18.90 9.40 -5.07
CA CYS A 489 -19.62 10.16 -6.08
C CYS A 489 -18.93 10.08 -7.44
N ALA A 490 -17.61 10.29 -7.50
CA ALA A 490 -16.83 10.15 -8.72
C ALA A 490 -16.90 8.73 -9.31
N SER A 491 -16.85 7.70 -8.47
CA SER A 491 -16.97 6.30 -8.90
C SER A 491 -18.36 5.99 -9.46
N ILE A 492 -19.42 6.52 -8.84
CA ILE A 492 -20.81 6.40 -9.32
C ILE A 492 -20.98 7.11 -10.66
N SER A 493 -20.45 8.33 -10.81
CA SER A 493 -20.47 9.06 -12.08
C SER A 493 -19.80 8.25 -13.20
N LEU A 494 -18.62 7.66 -12.94
CA LEU A 494 -17.94 6.80 -13.91
C LEU A 494 -18.73 5.53 -14.24
N PHE A 495 -19.40 4.93 -13.25
CA PHE A 495 -20.28 3.79 -13.49
C PHE A 495 -21.43 4.13 -14.44
N PHE A 496 -22.05 5.31 -14.29
CA PHE A 496 -23.09 5.78 -15.19
C PHE A 496 -22.56 6.11 -16.59
N VAL A 497 -21.38 6.72 -16.70
CA VAL A 497 -20.73 6.96 -18.00
C VAL A 497 -20.48 5.62 -18.74
N ALA A 498 -19.98 4.61 -18.03
CA ALA A 498 -19.80 3.27 -18.61
C ALA A 498 -21.13 2.61 -19.00
N LYS A 499 -22.22 2.87 -18.26
CA LYS A 499 -23.57 2.42 -18.61
C LYS A 499 -24.11 3.12 -19.86
N HIS A 500 -23.90 4.43 -19.98
CA HIS A 500 -24.40 5.23 -21.10
C HIS A 500 -23.73 4.82 -22.42
N GLN A 501 -22.41 4.57 -22.40
CA GLN A 501 -21.70 4.02 -23.56
C GLN A 501 -22.35 2.73 -24.08
N ARG A 502 -22.87 1.87 -23.19
CA ARG A 502 -23.59 0.63 -23.57
C ARG A 502 -24.90 0.90 -24.29
N LEU A 503 -25.68 1.88 -23.81
CA LEU A 503 -26.98 2.19 -24.36
C LEU A 503 -26.85 2.73 -25.78
N ASN A 504 -25.87 3.62 -26.01
CA ASN A 504 -25.57 4.12 -27.35
C ASN A 504 -25.12 2.98 -28.30
N SER A 505 -24.23 2.08 -27.86
CA SER A 505 -23.85 0.92 -28.67
C SER A 505 -25.03 -0.01 -28.97
N ASN A 506 -25.98 -0.17 -28.05
CA ASN A 506 -27.17 -0.99 -28.26
C ASN A 506 -28.22 -0.32 -29.17
N ALA A 507 -28.33 1.01 -29.15
CA ALA A 507 -29.20 1.77 -30.03
C ALA A 507 -28.69 1.70 -31.47
N VAL A 508 -27.40 1.97 -31.69
CA VAL A 508 -26.75 1.83 -33.00
C VAL A 508 -26.89 0.41 -33.55
N ASN A 509 -26.78 -0.63 -32.70
CA ASN A 509 -26.98 -2.01 -33.13
C ASN A 509 -28.44 -2.31 -33.55
N ARG A 510 -29.44 -1.68 -32.93
CA ARG A 510 -30.84 -1.83 -33.35
C ARG A 510 -31.08 -1.19 -34.71
N ASP A 511 -30.51 -0.02 -34.94
CA ASP A 511 -30.67 0.70 -36.21
C ASP A 511 -29.98 -0.04 -37.37
N VAL A 512 -28.77 -0.58 -37.16
CA VAL A 512 -28.07 -1.39 -38.18
C VAL A 512 -28.82 -2.69 -38.50
N ASN A 513 -29.33 -3.40 -37.48
CA ASN A 513 -30.12 -4.62 -37.71
C ASN A 513 -31.47 -4.33 -38.39
N PHE A 514 -32.07 -3.16 -38.13
CA PHE A 514 -33.30 -2.74 -38.78
C PHE A 514 -33.08 -2.39 -40.26
N VAL A 515 -31.94 -1.78 -40.60
CA VAL A 515 -31.54 -1.51 -41.99
C VAL A 515 -31.25 -2.81 -42.74
N ASN A 516 -30.52 -3.75 -42.13
CA ASN A 516 -30.20 -5.03 -42.77
C ASN A 516 -31.41 -5.97 -42.95
N ASN A 517 -32.48 -5.83 -42.17
CA ASN A 517 -33.73 -6.59 -42.37
C ASN A 517 -34.67 -5.96 -43.41
N LYS A 518 -34.35 -4.76 -43.92
CA LYS A 518 -35.15 -4.05 -44.94
C LYS A 518 -34.55 -4.14 -46.35
N ILE A 519 -33.33 -4.66 -46.47
CA ILE A 519 -32.66 -5.01 -47.72
C ILE A 519 -32.83 -6.52 -47.89
#